data_AF-A0A2D7NAF2-F1
#
_entry.id   AF-A0A2D7NAF2-F1
#
_cell.length_a   1.000
_cell.length_b   1.000
_cell.length_c   1.000
_cell.angle_alpha   90.00
_cell.angle_beta   90.00
_cell.angle_gamma   90.00
#
_symmetry.space_group_name_H-M   'P 1'
#
loop_
_entity.id
_entity.type
_entity.pdbx_description
1 polymer ?
#
loop_
_entity_poly.entity_id
_entity_poly.type
_entity_poly.pdbx_seq_one_letter_code
_entity_poly.pdbx_strand_id
1 'polypeptide(L)'
;MADMIKEPPHYTQHEIEPIDFIIKNKLDFCQGNVVKYICRYNLKGGIDDLLKAKQYIDFIIDKDNSKQLNLRYDGKTQAPSGTSSTKLTPKGY
;
A
#
# COMPACT_ATOMS: atom_id res chain seq x y z
N MET A 1 15.16 35.70 16.02
CA MET A 1 14.77 35.51 14.61
C MET A 1 13.95 34.24 14.57
N ALA A 2 12.67 34.31 14.18
CA ALA A 2 11.78 33.16 14.19
C ALA A 2 12.25 32.12 13.16
N ASP A 3 12.38 30.87 13.59
CA ASP A 3 12.87 29.76 12.76
C ASP A 3 11.73 29.30 11.83
N MET A 4 11.66 29.91 10.64
CA MET A 4 10.61 29.67 9.64
C MET A 4 10.51 28.21 9.16
N ILE A 5 11.48 27.36 9.50
CA ILE A 5 11.52 25.94 9.14
C ILE A 5 10.78 25.09 10.19
N LYS A 6 10.86 25.47 11.46
CA LYS A 6 10.21 24.72 12.55
C LYS A 6 8.80 25.20 12.85
N GLU A 7 8.52 26.46 12.57
CA GLU A 7 7.23 27.09 12.85
C GLU A 7 6.76 27.92 11.65
N PRO A 8 6.38 27.29 10.52
CA PRO A 8 5.64 28.03 9.50
C PRO A 8 4.33 28.50 10.13
N PRO A 9 4.04 29.82 10.16
CA PRO A 9 2.75 30.29 10.62
C PRO A 9 1.68 29.68 9.70
N HIS A 10 0.71 28.98 10.30
CA HIS A 10 -0.58 28.61 9.71
C HIS A 10 -0.79 27.18 9.15
N TYR A 11 -0.42 26.14 9.89
CA TYR A 11 -1.08 24.82 9.80
C TYR A 11 -1.61 24.40 11.16
N THR A 12 -2.77 24.92 11.55
CA THR A 12 -3.49 24.55 12.79
C THR A 12 -4.91 24.13 12.45
N GLN A 13 -5.06 23.17 11.52
CA GLN A 13 -6.38 22.64 11.17
C GLN A 13 -6.76 21.40 11.98
N HIS A 14 -5.78 20.71 12.56
CA HIS A 14 -5.99 19.49 13.32
C HIS A 14 -5.36 19.65 14.70
N GLU A 15 -6.01 19.09 15.74
CA GLU A 15 -5.46 19.05 17.10
C GLU A 15 -4.14 18.27 17.17
N ILE A 16 -3.90 17.39 16.19
CA ILE A 16 -2.67 16.62 16.02
C ILE A 16 -2.23 16.75 14.57
N GLU A 17 -0.99 17.17 14.36
CA GLU A 17 -0.41 17.22 13.02
C GLU A 17 -0.29 15.79 12.44
N PRO A 18 -0.61 15.58 11.15
CA PRO A 18 -0.58 14.25 10.54
C PRO A 18 0.78 13.55 10.71
N ILE A 19 1.88 14.30 10.63
CA ILE A 19 3.23 13.76 10.82
C ILE A 19 3.46 13.24 12.24
N ASP A 20 2.95 13.96 13.25
CA ASP A 20 3.06 13.55 14.65
C ASP A 20 2.25 12.29 14.92
N PHE A 21 1.04 12.20 14.36
CA PHE A 21 0.22 10.99 14.44
C PHE A 21 0.94 9.78 13.82
N ILE A 22 1.54 9.95 12.64
CA ILE A 22 2.27 8.90 11.92
C ILE A 22 3.47 8.40 12.74
N ILE A 23 4.27 9.32 13.28
CA ILE A 23 5.47 8.99 14.06
C ILE A 23 5.08 8.32 15.39
N LYS A 24 4.13 8.90 16.15
CA LYS A 24 3.72 8.36 17.45
C LYS A 24 3.10 6.97 17.34
N ASN A 25 2.37 6.69 16.27
CA ASN A 25 1.75 5.38 16.02
C ASN A 25 2.66 4.42 15.23
N LYS A 26 3.88 4.83 14.87
CA LYS A 26 4.86 4.02 14.12
C LYS A 26 4.27 3.43 12.83
N LEU A 27 3.47 4.23 12.12
CA LEU A 27 2.87 3.81 10.86
C LEU A 27 3.95 3.60 9.79
N ASP A 28 3.74 2.60 8.94
CA ASP A 28 4.64 2.34 7.83
C ASP A 28 4.55 3.45 6.77
N PHE A 29 5.48 3.44 5.80
CA PHE A 29 5.54 4.46 4.76
C PHE A 29 4.21 4.58 3.98
N CYS A 30 3.54 3.47 3.67
CA CYS A 30 2.29 3.48 2.93
C CYS A 30 1.15 4.03 3.79
N GLN A 31 1.03 3.53 5.02
CA GLN A 31 0.04 3.98 6.00
C GLN A 31 0.18 5.48 6.30
N GLY A 32 1.41 5.96 6.46
CA GLY A 32 1.67 7.38 6.66
C GLY A 32 1.25 8.25 5.49
N ASN A 33 1.47 7.78 4.25
CA ASN A 33 0.99 8.49 3.07
C ASN A 33 -0.55 8.52 2.99
N VAL A 34 -1.23 7.43 3.37
CA VAL A 34 -2.71 7.42 3.46
C VAL A 34 -3.21 8.50 4.41
N VAL A 35 -2.69 8.55 5.64
CA VAL A 35 -3.08 9.57 6.64
C VAL A 35 -2.80 10.98 6.13
N LYS A 36 -1.60 11.21 5.59
CA LYS A 36 -1.21 12.51 5.02
C LYS A 36 -2.19 12.99 3.94
N TYR A 37 -2.56 12.14 3.00
CA TYR A 37 -3.46 12.52 1.90
C TYR A 37 -4.91 12.70 2.38
N ILE A 38 -5.38 11.89 3.34
CA ILE A 38 -6.70 12.06 3.97
C ILE A 38 -6.78 13.37 4.78
N CYS A 39 -5.72 13.81 5.44
CA CYS A 39 -5.74 15.11 6.13
C CYS A 39 -5.64 16.28 5.13
N ARG A 40 -4.95 16.09 4.00
CA ARG A 40 -4.65 17.18 3.05
C ARG A 40 -5.72 17.42 1.98
N TYR A 41 -6.60 16.46 1.70
CA TYR A 41 -7.56 16.59 0.58
C TYR A 41 -8.49 17.81 0.75
N ASN A 42 -8.93 18.11 1.98
CA ASN A 42 -9.78 19.27 2.28
C ASN A 42 -9.06 20.62 2.18
N LEU A 43 -7.73 20.63 2.13
CA LEU A 43 -6.92 21.86 2.13
C LEU A 43 -6.60 22.35 0.71
N LYS A 44 -6.09 21.45 -0.12
CA LYS A 44 -5.52 21.82 -1.43
C LYS A 44 -5.70 20.74 -2.49
N GLY A 45 -5.52 19.47 -2.12
CA GLY A 45 -5.40 18.40 -3.09
C GLY A 45 -6.72 17.85 -3.65
N GLY A 46 -7.85 18.11 -2.98
CA GLY A 46 -9.16 17.64 -3.43
C GLY A 46 -9.19 16.14 -3.73
N ILE A 47 -9.88 15.77 -4.81
CA ILE A 47 -10.07 14.37 -5.21
C ILE A 47 -8.74 13.67 -5.52
N ASP A 48 -7.73 14.37 -6.05
CA ASP A 48 -6.45 13.77 -6.41
C ASP A 48 -5.69 13.20 -5.20
N ASP A 49 -5.82 13.85 -4.04
CA ASP A 49 -5.25 13.32 -2.80
C ASP A 49 -6.01 12.08 -2.33
N LEU A 50 -7.34 12.02 -2.51
CA LEU A 50 -8.12 10.81 -2.23
C LEU A 50 -7.74 9.64 -3.15
N LEU A 51 -7.48 9.91 -4.43
CA LEU A 51 -7.02 8.90 -5.38
C LEU A 51 -5.62 8.38 -5.01
N LYS A 52 -4.71 9.25 -4.57
CA LYS A 52 -3.41 8.83 -4.04
C LYS A 52 -3.58 8.00 -2.77
N ALA A 53 -4.44 8.41 -1.84
CA ALA A 53 -4.72 7.63 -0.63
C ALA A 53 -5.22 6.22 -0.99
N LYS A 54 -6.15 6.11 -1.95
CA LYS A 54 -6.62 4.83 -2.47
C LYS A 54 -5.49 3.97 -3.02
N GLN A 55 -4.61 4.53 -3.87
CA GLN A 55 -3.48 3.80 -4.43
C GLN A 55 -2.53 3.27 -3.34
N TYR A 56 -2.29 4.04 -2.28
CA TYR A 56 -1.46 3.58 -1.16
C TYR A 56 -2.15 2.48 -0.34
N ILE A 57 -3.49 2.50 -0.22
CA ILE A 57 -4.26 1.40 0.36
C ILE A 57 -4.10 0.14 -0.49
N ASP A 58 -4.21 0.26 -1.82
CA ASP A 58 -4.01 -0.85 -2.75
C ASP A 58 -2.62 -1.48 -2.58
N PHE A 59 -1.56 -0.66 -2.43
CA PHE A 59 -0.20 -1.16 -2.13
C PHE A 59 -0.09 -1.94 -0.81
N ILE A 60 -0.82 -1.53 0.23
CA ILE A 60 -0.85 -2.25 1.51
C ILE A 60 -1.51 -3.62 1.31
N ILE A 61 -2.65 -3.65 0.62
CA ILE A 61 -3.40 -4.88 0.32
C ILE A 61 -2.54 -5.85 -0.51
N ASP A 62 -1.87 -5.38 -1.56
CA ASP A 62 -1.04 -6.20 -2.42
C ASP A 62 0.16 -6.80 -1.68
N LYS A 63 0.80 -6.01 -0.81
CA LYS A 63 1.90 -6.46 0.05
C LYS A 63 1.44 -7.56 1.00
N ASP A 64 0.28 -7.40 1.63
CA ASP A 64 -0.26 -8.40 2.55
C ASP A 64 -0.74 -9.65 1.83
N ASN A 65 -1.39 -9.53 0.67
CA ASN A 65 -1.80 -10.67 -0.16
C ASN A 65 -0.58 -11.47 -0.65
N SER A 66 0.48 -10.79 -1.07
CA SER A 66 1.74 -11.42 -1.47
C SER A 66 2.39 -12.15 -0.30
N LYS A 67 2.35 -11.57 0.90
CA LYS A 67 2.83 -12.21 2.14
C LYS A 67 2.03 -13.47 2.46
N GLN A 68 0.70 -13.40 2.37
CA GLN A 68 -0.18 -14.56 2.59
C GLN A 68 0.06 -15.68 1.59
N LEU A 69 0.32 -15.35 0.32
CA LEU A 69 0.68 -16.34 -0.71
C LEU A 69 2.00 -17.03 -0.37
N ASN A 70 3.04 -16.27 -0.03
CA ASN A 70 4.35 -16.81 0.31
C ASN A 70 4.30 -17.71 1.56
N LEU A 71 3.54 -17.33 2.61
CA LEU A 71 3.34 -18.18 3.79
C LEU A 71 2.65 -19.51 3.46
N ARG A 72 1.76 -19.54 2.47
CA ARG A 72 1.09 -20.78 2.03
C ARG A 72 2.05 -21.73 1.28
N TYR A 73 3.08 -21.20 0.63
CA TYR A 73 4.08 -22.01 -0.09
C TYR A 73 5.16 -22.62 0.82
N ASP A 74 5.47 -22.00 1.96
CA ASP A 74 6.49 -22.50 2.91
C ASP A 74 6.02 -23.71 3.76
N GLY A 75 4.73 -24.08 3.69
CA GLY A 75 4.12 -25.14 4.50
C GLY A 75 3.73 -26.40 3.73
N LYS A 76 4.69 -27.17 3.21
CA LYS A 76 4.55 -28.55 2.68
C LYS A 76 3.49 -28.81 1.58
N THR A 77 3.98 -29.08 0.36
CA THR A 77 3.62 -30.32 -0.38
C THR A 77 4.76 -30.72 -1.30
N GLN A 78 5.36 -31.89 -1.04
CA GLN A 78 6.13 -32.65 -2.02
C GLN A 78 5.17 -33.51 -2.86
N ALA A 79 5.44 -33.54 -4.17
CA ALA A 79 5.24 -34.61 -5.16
C ALA A 79 3.82 -34.82 -5.77
N PRO A 80 3.70 -35.35 -7.03
CA PRO A 80 4.75 -36.05 -7.78
C PRO A 80 5.06 -35.53 -9.19
N SER A 81 6.30 -35.81 -9.58
CA SER A 81 6.73 -36.09 -10.94
C SER A 81 5.78 -37.06 -11.65
N GLY A 82 5.24 -36.66 -12.79
CA GLY A 82 4.44 -37.51 -13.66
C GLY A 82 4.51 -37.04 -15.11
N THR A 83 5.53 -37.50 -15.82
CA THR A 83 5.65 -37.49 -17.28
C THR A 83 4.54 -38.36 -17.87
N SER A 84 3.74 -37.88 -18.83
CA SER A 84 3.35 -38.67 -20.02
C SER A 84 2.59 -37.85 -21.08
N SER A 85 3.11 -38.00 -22.28
CA SER A 85 2.67 -37.56 -23.60
C SER A 85 1.23 -37.92 -23.97
N THR A 86 0.55 -37.05 -24.73
CA THR A 86 -0.17 -37.47 -25.94
C THR A 86 -0.15 -36.35 -26.99
N LYS A 87 0.50 -36.63 -28.12
CA LYS A 87 0.39 -35.86 -29.36
C LYS A 87 -1.06 -35.93 -29.85
N LEU A 88 -1.73 -34.80 -30.02
CA LEU A 88 -2.93 -34.73 -30.87
C LEU A 88 -2.46 -34.60 -32.33
N THR A 89 -2.70 -35.63 -33.13
CA THR A 89 -2.63 -35.53 -34.59
C THR A 89 -3.93 -34.88 -35.11
N PRO A 90 -3.87 -33.96 -36.08
CA PRO A 90 -5.07 -33.55 -36.79
C PRO A 90 -5.45 -34.62 -37.82
N LYS A 91 -6.63 -35.22 -37.65
CA LYS A 91 -7.30 -36.01 -38.69
C LYS A 91 -7.77 -35.05 -39.79
N GLY A 92 -7.31 -35.28 -41.01
CA GLY A 92 -7.87 -34.65 -42.20
C GLY A 92 -9.30 -35.13 -42.47
N TYR A 93 -10.09 -34.20 -43.01
CA TYR A 93 -11.06 -34.39 -44.08
C TYR A 93 -11.07 -33.10 -44.90
#